data_AF-A0A5F5PTV3-F1
#
_entry.id   AF-A0A5F5PTV3-F1
#
_cell.length_a   1.000
_cell.length_b   1.000
_cell.length_c   1.000
_cell.angle_alpha   90.00
_cell.angle_beta   90.00
_cell.angle_gamma   90.00
#
_symmetry.space_group_name_H-M   'P 1'
#
loop_
_entity.id
_entity.type
_entity.pdbx_description
1 polymer ?
#
loop_
_entity_poly.entity_id
_entity_poly.type
_entity_poly.pdbx_seq_one_letter_code
_entity_poly.pdbx_strand_id
1 'polypeptide(L)'
;MERPGAGGVDSNECENVSRKEEMSEEFEADTMNSLADMPFATIDIKDDCGIPDVPQRNLEKNKENERISKEQIKKRKKKRKDYQPNYFLSIPITNKEITRGIKILQNAIIEQDEQLAKAMISEGSFHLTLLVMQLLNEGEVHNGIDALWELKPFVEEILQGKDLTLPFEGVDTFGNQVGFVKLVEGDHVRLLLQIAEAAKRTFQEKGILAGESRSFKPHLTFMKLSKVPWLRKKGVKKIDPEFYEKFISHRFGEEVVHRIDLCSMLKKKQSNGYYHCESSIVIGDKNGGEPDDAELVRLSKRLVENAVLKAVQQYLEETQNKNKPGDGSSVKTEEADRNGTDSDNNKK
;
A
#
# COMPACT_ATOMS: atom_id res chain seq x y z
N MET A 1 37.93 -48.77 -58.56
CA MET A 1 39.40 -48.68 -58.67
C MET A 1 39.75 -47.21 -58.50
N GLU A 2 40.50 -46.71 -57.52
CA GLU A 2 41.31 -47.23 -56.42
C GLU A 2 41.40 -46.09 -55.40
N ARG A 3 41.29 -46.39 -54.10
CA ARG A 3 42.18 -45.85 -53.05
C ARG A 3 43.21 -46.98 -52.82
N PRO A 4 44.47 -46.78 -52.36
CA PRO A 4 44.77 -46.14 -51.06
C PRO A 4 46.22 -45.58 -50.88
N GLY A 5 46.56 -45.22 -49.62
CA GLY A 5 47.94 -45.08 -49.10
C GLY A 5 48.19 -43.73 -48.41
N ALA A 6 47.98 -43.48 -47.11
CA ALA A 6 48.20 -44.20 -45.84
C ALA A 6 49.63 -44.07 -45.25
N GLY A 7 49.67 -43.65 -43.97
CA GLY A 7 50.80 -43.55 -43.04
C GLY A 7 50.67 -42.25 -42.20
N GLY A 8 50.24 -42.21 -40.94
CA GLY A 8 50.45 -43.11 -39.79
C GLY A 8 51.79 -42.75 -39.11
N VAL A 9 51.96 -42.53 -37.80
CA VAL A 9 51.18 -42.85 -36.58
C VAL A 9 51.81 -42.06 -35.39
N ASP A 10 51.01 -41.77 -34.34
CA ASP A 10 51.36 -41.79 -32.89
C ASP A 10 52.33 -40.75 -32.27
N SER A 11 52.22 -40.27 -31.02
CA SER A 11 51.25 -40.37 -29.92
C SER A 11 51.77 -39.47 -28.77
N ASN A 12 50.88 -38.89 -27.92
CA ASN A 12 51.01 -38.92 -26.44
C ASN A 12 49.95 -38.07 -25.70
N GLU A 13 49.22 -38.78 -24.85
CA GLU A 13 48.85 -38.52 -23.45
C GLU A 13 47.83 -37.46 -23.02
N CYS A 14 46.81 -38.00 -22.33
CA CYS A 14 45.83 -37.39 -21.45
C CYS A 14 46.44 -36.60 -20.28
N GLU A 15 45.71 -35.60 -19.75
CA GLU A 15 45.21 -35.63 -18.36
C GLU A 15 44.14 -34.56 -18.08
N ASN A 16 43.25 -34.91 -17.15
CA ASN A 16 42.07 -34.18 -16.67
C ASN A 16 42.39 -32.83 -15.99
N VAL A 17 41.40 -31.93 -15.91
CA VAL A 17 40.60 -31.67 -14.68
C VAL A 17 39.74 -30.39 -14.84
N SER A 18 38.45 -30.58 -14.53
CA SER A 18 37.38 -29.63 -14.32
C SER A 18 37.73 -28.42 -13.44
N ARG A 19 37.19 -27.24 -13.80
CA ARG A 19 36.65 -26.29 -12.82
C ARG A 19 35.44 -25.56 -13.39
N LYS A 20 34.30 -25.84 -12.76
CA LYS A 20 33.06 -25.08 -12.84
C LYS A 20 33.33 -23.64 -12.38
N GLU A 21 32.86 -22.66 -13.12
CA GLU A 21 32.35 -21.41 -12.54
C GLU A 21 30.91 -21.25 -13.03
N GLU A 22 29.99 -21.72 -12.18
CA GLU A 22 28.59 -21.31 -12.20
C GLU A 22 28.54 -19.82 -11.84
N MET A 23 28.35 -18.95 -12.84
CA MET A 23 27.95 -17.56 -12.57
C MET A 23 26.44 -17.53 -12.36
N SER A 24 26.10 -17.47 -11.09
CA SER A 24 24.74 -17.29 -10.56
C SER A 24 24.51 -15.79 -10.37
N GLU A 25 23.97 -15.09 -11.36
CA GLU A 25 23.46 -13.72 -11.19
C GLU A 25 22.18 -13.53 -12.01
N GLU A 26 21.11 -14.24 -11.66
CA GLU A 26 19.77 -13.98 -12.20
C GLU A 26 18.71 -13.79 -11.09
N PHE A 27 19.11 -13.64 -9.83
CA PHE A 27 18.18 -13.61 -8.68
C PHE A 27 18.04 -12.28 -7.94
N GLU A 28 18.60 -11.16 -8.44
CA GLU A 28 18.46 -9.85 -7.78
C GLU A 28 17.63 -8.80 -8.55
N ALA A 29 17.15 -9.11 -9.76
CA ALA A 29 16.43 -8.14 -10.59
C ALA A 29 14.95 -7.92 -10.17
N ASP A 30 14.30 -8.92 -9.58
CA ASP A 30 12.87 -8.84 -9.26
C ASP A 30 12.59 -8.17 -7.90
N THR A 31 13.49 -8.30 -6.93
CA THR A 31 13.35 -7.71 -5.59
C THR A 31 13.54 -6.19 -5.60
N MET A 32 14.38 -5.66 -6.49
CA MET A 32 14.64 -4.21 -6.61
C MET A 32 13.52 -3.44 -7.32
N ASN A 33 12.73 -4.09 -8.17
CA ASN A 33 11.57 -3.47 -8.82
C ASN A 33 10.44 -3.16 -7.81
N SER A 34 10.29 -3.97 -6.76
CA SER A 34 9.25 -3.82 -5.73
C SER A 34 9.48 -2.60 -4.83
N LEU A 35 10.73 -2.29 -4.46
CA LEU A 35 11.09 -1.11 -3.65
C LEU A 35 11.04 0.22 -4.43
N ALA A 36 11.10 0.16 -5.76
CA ALA A 36 11.17 1.32 -6.64
C ALA A 36 9.80 1.98 -6.91
N ASP A 37 8.70 1.23 -6.74
CA ASP A 37 7.32 1.68 -6.99
C ASP A 37 6.67 2.39 -5.80
N MET A 38 7.42 2.65 -4.73
CA MET A 38 6.94 3.33 -3.52
C MET A 38 6.42 4.75 -3.85
N PRO A 39 5.26 5.16 -3.32
CA PRO A 39 4.67 6.48 -3.56
C PRO A 39 5.62 7.62 -3.12
N PHE A 40 6.39 7.40 -2.06
CA PHE A 40 7.36 8.35 -1.56
C PHE A 40 8.66 7.63 -1.18
N ALA A 41 9.68 7.73 -2.03
CA ALA A 41 11.05 7.62 -1.52
C ALA A 41 11.22 8.80 -0.56
N THR A 42 11.28 8.54 0.74
CA THR A 42 11.52 9.53 1.80
C THR A 42 12.81 10.29 1.52
N ILE A 43 12.68 11.42 0.82
CA ILE A 43 13.67 12.47 0.83
C ILE A 43 13.28 13.35 2.02
N ASP A 44 14.11 13.32 3.05
CA ASP A 44 14.10 14.29 4.15
C ASP A 44 14.38 15.67 3.57
N ILE A 45 13.32 16.42 3.30
CA ILE A 45 13.40 17.85 3.00
C ILE A 45 13.28 18.55 4.36
N LYS A 46 14.40 19.03 4.88
CA LYS A 46 14.41 19.91 6.05
C LYS A 46 13.84 21.26 5.62
N ASP A 47 12.78 21.68 6.30
CA ASP A 47 12.25 23.04 6.20
C ASP A 47 12.90 23.85 7.34
N ASP A 48 13.64 24.89 6.98
CA ASP A 48 14.53 25.64 7.87
C ASP A 48 13.99 27.07 8.01
N CYS A 49 13.07 27.27 8.97
CA CYS A 49 12.52 28.56 9.43
C CYS A 49 11.85 28.32 10.80
N GLY A 50 12.12 28.94 11.93
CA GLY A 50 13.12 29.92 12.37
C GLY A 50 12.84 30.32 13.84
N ILE A 51 13.91 30.47 14.62
CA ILE A 51 14.14 31.43 15.73
C ILE A 51 13.49 31.17 17.14
N PRO A 52 14.21 31.50 18.25
CA PRO A 52 14.16 30.82 19.55
C PRO A 52 13.42 31.61 20.64
N ASP A 53 13.08 30.98 21.79
CA ASP A 53 12.97 31.69 23.08
C ASP A 53 12.96 30.78 24.34
N VAL A 54 14.03 30.93 25.14
CA VAL A 54 14.16 31.28 26.59
C VAL A 54 13.25 30.60 27.68
N PRO A 55 13.75 30.34 28.92
CA PRO A 55 13.40 29.13 29.68
C PRO A 55 12.45 29.28 30.90
N GLN A 56 11.84 28.13 31.22
CA GLN A 56 11.44 27.56 32.52
C GLN A 56 10.53 28.34 33.50
N ARG A 57 9.48 27.65 33.98
CA ARG A 57 9.06 27.70 35.39
C ARG A 57 8.39 26.38 35.84
N ASN A 58 8.77 25.96 37.04
CA ASN A 58 8.58 24.64 37.64
C ASN A 58 7.13 24.27 37.97
N LEU A 59 6.76 22.99 37.80
CA LEU A 59 5.75 22.34 38.62
C LEU A 59 6.19 20.89 38.91
N GLU A 60 6.63 20.64 40.15
CA GLU A 60 6.93 19.31 40.66
C GLU A 60 5.63 18.50 40.78
N LYS A 61 5.32 17.67 39.78
CA LYS A 61 4.37 16.56 39.93
C LYS A 61 4.84 15.32 39.17
N ASN A 62 5.08 14.25 39.94
CA ASN A 62 5.14 12.83 39.58
C ASN A 62 6.20 12.39 38.55
N LYS A 63 7.44 12.18 39.03
CA LYS A 63 8.55 11.52 38.30
C LYS A 63 8.19 10.15 37.71
N GLU A 64 7.20 9.45 38.27
CA GLU A 64 6.74 8.14 37.79
C GLU A 64 5.77 8.25 36.60
N ASN A 65 4.78 9.16 36.66
CA ASN A 65 3.91 9.47 35.51
C ASN A 65 4.69 10.09 34.34
N GLU A 66 5.72 10.90 34.62
CA GLU A 66 6.64 11.37 33.60
C GLU A 66 7.47 10.25 32.98
N ARG A 67 7.90 9.23 33.73
CA ARG A 67 8.66 8.11 33.18
C ARG A 67 7.78 7.23 32.31
N ILE A 68 6.57 6.92 32.74
CA ILE A 68 5.57 6.17 31.95
C ILE A 68 5.19 6.96 30.69
N SER A 69 4.96 8.28 30.79
CA SER A 69 4.66 9.11 29.61
C SER A 69 5.88 9.23 28.69
N LYS A 70 7.10 9.45 29.22
CA LYS A 70 8.33 9.50 28.42
C LYS A 70 8.64 8.16 27.75
N GLU A 71 8.31 7.03 28.38
CA GLU A 71 8.50 5.70 27.82
C GLU A 71 7.43 5.34 26.78
N GLN A 72 6.16 5.71 27.00
CA GLN A 72 5.11 5.63 25.98
C GLN A 72 5.39 6.58 24.79
N ILE A 73 5.89 7.78 25.06
CA ILE A 73 6.34 8.74 24.03
C ILE A 73 7.55 8.18 23.30
N LYS A 74 8.51 7.53 23.97
CA LYS A 74 9.64 6.84 23.33
C LYS A 74 9.19 5.64 22.49
N LYS A 75 8.24 4.83 22.97
CA LYS A 75 7.65 3.71 22.21
C LYS A 75 6.86 4.20 21.00
N ARG A 76 6.06 5.26 21.14
CA ARG A 76 5.37 5.95 20.03
C ARG A 76 6.37 6.57 19.04
N LYS A 77 7.45 7.19 19.53
CA LYS A 77 8.55 7.71 18.69
C LYS A 77 9.34 6.60 18.00
N LYS A 78 9.51 5.43 18.63
CA LYS A 78 10.17 4.26 18.03
C LYS A 78 9.28 3.61 16.95
N LYS A 79 7.99 3.39 17.22
CA LYS A 79 7.00 2.95 16.21
C LYS A 79 6.92 3.89 15.00
N ARG A 80 7.04 5.22 15.21
CA ARG A 80 7.11 6.20 14.12
C ARG A 80 8.41 6.17 13.33
N LYS A 81 9.51 5.70 13.91
CA LYS A 81 10.83 5.61 13.25
C LYS A 81 10.92 4.41 12.30
N ASP A 82 10.11 3.38 12.55
CA ASP A 82 9.98 2.16 11.72
C ASP A 82 8.74 2.20 10.80
N TYR A 83 8.09 3.36 10.69
CA TYR A 83 6.93 3.52 9.82
C TYR A 83 7.38 3.64 8.36
N GLN A 84 7.15 2.57 7.60
CA GLN A 84 7.29 2.56 6.15
C GLN A 84 5.98 2.04 5.56
N PRO A 85 5.23 2.87 4.84
CA PRO A 85 4.00 2.43 4.19
C PRO A 85 4.27 1.30 3.22
N ASN A 86 3.39 0.30 3.17
CA ASN A 86 3.44 -0.82 2.23
C ASN A 86 2.08 -1.09 1.56
N TYR A 87 1.04 -0.36 1.95
CA TYR A 87 -0.29 -0.35 1.33
C TYR A 87 -0.80 1.07 1.16
N PHE A 88 -1.73 1.26 0.25
CA PHE A 88 -2.36 2.55 0.00
C PHE A 88 -3.78 2.41 -0.56
N LEU A 89 -4.58 3.45 -0.36
CA LEU A 89 -5.83 3.65 -1.07
C LEU A 89 -5.56 4.35 -2.39
N SER A 90 -6.12 3.80 -3.45
CA SER A 90 -5.87 4.19 -4.83
C SER A 90 -7.18 4.54 -5.53
N ILE A 91 -7.21 5.67 -6.23
CA ILE A 91 -8.22 5.96 -7.25
C ILE A 91 -7.57 5.65 -8.61
N PRO A 92 -7.98 4.56 -9.30
CA PRO A 92 -7.44 4.22 -10.61
C PRO A 92 -7.82 5.26 -11.66
N ILE A 93 -6.93 5.50 -12.63
CA ILE A 93 -7.27 6.30 -13.81
C ILE A 93 -7.83 5.38 -14.89
N THR A 94 -9.11 5.55 -15.20
CA THR A 94 -9.84 4.71 -16.16
C THR A 94 -10.06 5.42 -17.49
N ASN A 95 -10.06 6.76 -17.51
CA ASN A 95 -10.24 7.54 -18.72
C ASN A 95 -9.02 7.38 -19.66
N LYS A 96 -9.26 6.82 -20.84
CA LYS A 96 -8.24 6.55 -21.88
C LYS A 96 -7.65 7.81 -22.50
N GLU A 97 -8.36 8.93 -22.46
CA GLU A 97 -7.82 10.21 -22.89
C GLU A 97 -6.65 10.63 -22.00
N ILE A 98 -6.82 10.51 -20.68
CA ILE A 98 -5.78 10.83 -19.69
C ILE A 98 -4.58 9.89 -19.87
N THR A 99 -4.81 8.57 -19.92
CA THR A 99 -3.69 7.61 -20.02
C THR A 99 -2.92 7.80 -21.33
N ARG A 100 -3.61 8.06 -22.44
CA ARG A 100 -2.99 8.38 -23.73
C ARG A 100 -2.23 9.71 -23.71
N GLY A 101 -2.80 10.76 -23.12
CA GLY A 101 -2.14 12.06 -22.97
C GLY A 101 -0.85 11.95 -22.18
N ILE A 102 -0.86 11.21 -21.06
CA ILE A 102 0.34 10.94 -20.26
C ILE A 102 1.35 10.12 -21.05
N LYS A 103 0.90 9.13 -21.84
CA LYS A 103 1.80 8.33 -22.68
C LYS A 103 2.52 9.18 -23.73
N ILE A 104 1.82 10.15 -24.33
CA ILE A 104 2.40 11.12 -25.27
C ILE A 104 3.45 11.98 -24.56
N LEU A 105 3.14 12.50 -23.36
CA LEU A 105 4.09 13.23 -22.52
C LEU A 105 5.35 12.39 -22.22
N GLN A 106 5.18 11.15 -21.76
CA GLN A 106 6.29 10.25 -21.45
C GLN A 106 7.18 10.00 -22.68
N ASN A 107 6.58 9.74 -23.84
CA ASN A 107 7.32 9.50 -25.08
C ASN A 107 8.10 10.76 -25.50
N ALA A 108 7.50 11.95 -25.42
CA ALA A 108 8.17 13.21 -25.73
C ALA A 108 9.38 13.50 -24.81
N ILE A 109 9.34 13.07 -23.54
CA ILE A 109 10.48 13.16 -22.63
C ILE A 109 11.56 12.13 -23.01
N ILE A 110 11.16 10.89 -23.31
CA ILE A 110 12.09 9.81 -23.71
C ILE A 110 12.82 10.15 -25.02
N GLU A 111 12.14 10.79 -25.97
CA GLU A 111 12.75 11.25 -27.22
C GLU A 111 13.87 12.29 -26.99
N GLN A 112 13.80 13.04 -25.88
CA GLN A 112 14.83 14.01 -25.50
C GLN A 112 15.98 13.36 -24.72
N ASP A 113 15.67 12.41 -23.83
CA ASP A 113 16.67 11.60 -23.11
C ASP A 113 16.17 10.17 -22.86
N GLU A 114 16.67 9.23 -23.65
CA GLU A 114 16.29 7.81 -23.60
C GLU A 114 16.58 7.16 -22.24
N GLN A 115 17.55 7.68 -21.48
CA GLN A 115 17.92 7.14 -20.17
C GLN A 115 16.77 7.22 -19.17
N LEU A 116 15.83 8.16 -19.37
CA LEU A 116 14.65 8.36 -18.53
C LEU A 116 13.55 7.32 -18.75
N ALA A 117 13.62 6.47 -19.78
CA ALA A 117 12.59 5.49 -20.09
C ALA A 117 12.23 4.58 -18.90
N LYS A 118 13.24 4.13 -18.15
CA LYS A 118 13.05 3.28 -16.96
C LYS A 118 12.53 4.03 -15.73
N ALA A 119 12.55 5.37 -15.75
CA ALA A 119 11.95 6.22 -14.71
C ALA A 119 10.43 6.38 -14.88
N MET A 120 9.89 6.06 -16.06
CA MET A 120 8.47 6.22 -16.35
C MET A 120 7.60 5.23 -15.57
N ILE A 121 6.44 5.70 -15.12
CA ILE A 121 5.41 4.87 -14.51
C ILE A 121 4.65 4.16 -15.63
N SER A 122 4.43 2.85 -15.48
CA SER A 122 3.68 2.05 -16.46
C SER A 122 2.25 2.54 -16.59
N GLU A 123 1.71 2.53 -17.80
CA GLU A 123 0.35 3.01 -18.10
C GLU A 123 -0.71 2.34 -17.22
N GLY A 124 -0.63 1.02 -17.05
CA GLY A 124 -1.54 0.25 -16.23
C GLY A 124 -1.50 0.58 -14.73
N SER A 125 -0.55 1.38 -14.26
CA SER A 125 -0.38 1.76 -12.86
C SER A 125 -0.71 3.22 -12.55
N PHE A 126 -1.24 3.97 -13.52
CA PHE A 126 -1.69 5.33 -13.27
C PHE A 126 -2.83 5.37 -12.25
N HIS A 127 -2.62 6.14 -11.19
CA HIS A 127 -3.54 6.27 -10.07
C HIS A 127 -3.29 7.57 -9.32
N LEU A 128 -4.29 7.98 -8.54
CA LEU A 128 -4.18 8.99 -7.51
C LEU A 128 -4.15 8.30 -6.15
N THR A 129 -3.07 8.50 -5.40
CA THR A 129 -2.96 7.97 -4.02
C THR A 129 -3.83 8.82 -3.09
N LEU A 130 -4.77 8.20 -2.39
CA LEU A 130 -5.67 8.86 -1.44
C LEU A 130 -5.14 8.81 0.00
N LEU A 131 -4.59 7.66 0.41
CA LEU A 131 -4.08 7.42 1.76
C LEU A 131 -2.98 6.36 1.71
N VAL A 132 -1.87 6.56 2.42
CA VAL A 132 -0.85 5.53 2.61
C VAL A 132 -0.94 4.93 4.01
N MET A 133 -0.57 3.67 4.16
CA MET A 133 -0.65 2.95 5.43
C MET A 133 0.36 1.81 5.53
N GLN A 134 0.54 1.30 6.75
CA GLN A 134 1.37 0.13 7.03
C GLN A 134 0.48 -1.01 7.54
N LEU A 135 0.50 -2.16 6.85
CA LEU A 135 -0.17 -3.41 7.22
C LEU A 135 0.88 -4.53 7.25
N LEU A 136 1.19 -5.06 8.44
CA LEU A 136 2.35 -5.92 8.70
C LEU A 136 2.04 -7.42 8.68
N ASN A 137 0.76 -7.80 8.78
CA ASN A 137 0.32 -9.19 8.85
C ASN A 137 -1.09 -9.34 8.24
N GLU A 138 -1.53 -10.58 8.05
CA GLU A 138 -2.84 -10.89 7.43
C GLU A 138 -4.03 -10.31 8.22
N GLY A 139 -3.96 -10.28 9.55
CA GLY A 139 -4.98 -9.66 10.38
C GLY A 139 -5.11 -8.15 10.15
N GLU A 140 -3.98 -7.45 10.01
CA GLU A 140 -3.98 -6.02 9.65
C GLU A 140 -4.48 -5.79 8.21
N VAL A 141 -4.15 -6.68 7.27
CA VAL A 141 -4.72 -6.64 5.90
C VAL A 141 -6.24 -6.77 5.95
N HIS A 142 -6.76 -7.74 6.71
CA HIS A 142 -8.19 -7.91 6.89
C HIS A 142 -8.86 -6.68 7.54
N ASN A 143 -8.25 -6.12 8.59
CA ASN A 143 -8.73 -4.87 9.19
C ASN A 143 -8.75 -3.71 8.18
N GLY A 144 -7.78 -3.64 7.27
CA GLY A 144 -7.75 -2.65 6.19
C GLY A 144 -8.88 -2.84 5.18
N ILE A 145 -9.24 -4.09 4.87
CA ILE A 145 -10.41 -4.41 4.02
C ILE A 145 -11.70 -3.97 4.72
N ASP A 146 -11.86 -4.31 6.00
CA ASP A 146 -13.02 -3.91 6.80
C ASP A 146 -13.13 -2.37 6.87
N ALA A 147 -12.00 -1.67 7.08
CA ALA A 147 -11.94 -0.20 7.09
C ALA A 147 -12.36 0.41 5.74
N LEU A 148 -11.95 -0.21 4.63
CA LEU A 148 -12.33 0.25 3.29
C LEU A 148 -13.84 0.13 3.08
N TRP A 149 -14.47 -0.95 3.54
CA TRP A 149 -15.91 -1.12 3.43
C TRP A 149 -16.68 -0.13 4.31
N GLU A 150 -16.21 0.11 5.53
CA GLU A 150 -16.78 1.12 6.42
C GLU A 150 -16.60 2.55 5.90
N LEU A 151 -15.59 2.81 5.06
CA LEU A 151 -15.37 4.09 4.40
C LEU A 151 -16.47 4.42 3.37
N LYS A 152 -17.02 3.41 2.67
CA LYS A 152 -18.00 3.61 1.58
C LYS A 152 -19.17 4.54 1.94
N PRO A 153 -19.94 4.32 3.03
CA PRO A 153 -21.07 5.20 3.36
C PRO A 153 -20.63 6.65 3.64
N PHE A 154 -19.45 6.88 4.23
CA PHE A 154 -18.93 8.24 4.43
C PHE A 154 -18.60 8.92 3.11
N VAL A 155 -18.06 8.18 2.13
CA VAL A 155 -17.80 8.74 0.78
C VAL A 155 -19.12 9.12 0.11
N GLU A 156 -20.13 8.26 0.17
CA GLU A 156 -21.46 8.54 -0.40
C GLU A 156 -22.13 9.75 0.29
N GLU A 157 -21.99 9.89 1.60
CA GLU A 157 -22.47 11.04 2.37
C GLU A 157 -21.77 12.34 1.96
N ILE A 158 -20.43 12.32 1.82
CA ILE A 158 -19.64 13.48 1.37
C ILE A 158 -20.07 13.93 -0.03
N LEU A 159 -20.29 12.97 -0.92
CA LEU A 159 -20.66 13.24 -2.31
C LEU A 159 -22.13 13.63 -2.47
N GLN A 160 -22.99 13.31 -1.48
CA GLN A 160 -24.43 13.59 -1.50
C GLN A 160 -25.10 13.07 -2.78
N GLY A 161 -24.55 12.00 -3.34
CA GLY A 161 -25.00 11.40 -4.59
C GLY A 161 -24.74 12.20 -5.87
N LYS A 162 -23.76 13.11 -5.83
CA LYS A 162 -23.15 13.71 -7.02
C LYS A 162 -21.88 12.93 -7.38
N ASP A 163 -21.53 12.93 -8.65
CA ASP A 163 -20.27 12.35 -9.10
C ASP A 163 -19.10 13.26 -8.70
N LEU A 164 -17.95 12.65 -8.38
CA LEU A 164 -16.69 13.36 -8.16
C LEU A 164 -15.85 13.31 -9.43
N THR A 165 -15.77 14.43 -10.14
CA THR A 165 -14.95 14.59 -11.34
C THR A 165 -13.63 15.27 -11.01
N LEU A 166 -12.51 14.69 -11.46
CA LEU A 166 -11.15 15.12 -11.21
C LEU A 166 -10.49 15.60 -12.52
N PRO A 167 -10.50 16.91 -12.81
CA PRO A 167 -9.83 17.48 -13.97
C PRO A 167 -8.30 17.55 -13.81
N PHE A 168 -7.58 17.05 -14.81
CA PHE A 168 -6.11 17.04 -14.85
C PHE A 168 -5.56 17.99 -15.92
N GLU A 169 -4.76 18.96 -15.50
CA GLU A 169 -4.18 19.98 -16.39
C GLU A 169 -2.79 20.41 -15.94
N GLY A 170 -1.85 20.39 -16.87
CA GLY A 170 -0.48 20.83 -16.64
C GLY A 170 0.37 19.84 -15.85
N VAL A 171 1.68 20.09 -15.85
CA VAL A 171 2.70 19.24 -15.24
C VAL A 171 3.48 20.02 -14.18
N ASP A 172 3.95 19.32 -13.15
CA ASP A 172 4.84 19.85 -12.12
C ASP A 172 5.71 18.73 -11.53
N THR A 173 6.63 19.07 -10.62
CA THR A 173 7.53 18.12 -9.98
C THR A 173 7.63 18.29 -8.47
N PHE A 174 7.85 17.18 -7.76
CA PHE A 174 8.26 17.23 -6.35
C PHE A 174 9.78 17.17 -6.26
N GLY A 175 10.39 18.28 -5.85
CA GLY A 175 11.84 18.41 -5.68
C GLY A 175 12.64 18.02 -6.93
N ASN A 176 12.05 18.18 -8.12
CA ASN A 176 12.60 17.71 -9.40
C ASN A 176 12.97 16.21 -9.43
N GLN A 177 12.34 15.38 -8.58
CA GLN A 177 12.58 13.92 -8.52
C GLN A 177 11.40 13.08 -9.01
N VAL A 178 10.19 13.60 -8.84
CA VAL A 178 8.93 12.95 -9.22
C VAL A 178 8.18 13.91 -10.13
N GLY A 179 7.87 13.49 -11.35
CA GLY A 179 7.05 14.26 -12.29
C GLY A 179 5.60 13.80 -12.24
N PHE A 180 4.68 14.75 -12.12
CA PHE A 180 3.25 14.46 -12.02
C PHE A 180 2.39 15.45 -12.82
N VAL A 181 1.22 14.99 -13.25
CA VAL A 181 0.15 15.82 -13.79
C VAL A 181 -0.63 16.41 -12.62
N LYS A 182 -0.93 17.71 -12.68
CA LYS A 182 -1.62 18.42 -11.61
C LYS A 182 -3.13 18.18 -11.68
N LEU A 183 -3.75 18.07 -10.52
CA LEU A 183 -5.18 18.24 -10.36
C LEU A 183 -5.51 19.74 -10.40
N VAL A 184 -6.47 20.16 -11.21
CA VAL A 184 -6.91 21.56 -11.27
C VAL A 184 -7.51 21.97 -9.93
N GLU A 185 -7.36 23.23 -9.52
CA GLU A 185 -7.99 23.75 -8.32
C GLU A 185 -9.52 23.86 -8.49
N GLY A 186 -10.28 23.54 -7.45
CA GLY A 186 -11.73 23.63 -7.48
C GLY A 186 -12.41 22.90 -6.31
N ASP A 187 -13.75 22.89 -6.33
CA ASP A 187 -14.56 22.26 -5.27
C ASP A 187 -14.29 20.75 -5.11
N HIS A 188 -13.95 20.07 -6.21
CA HIS A 188 -13.59 18.64 -6.20
C HIS A 188 -12.35 18.36 -5.33
N VAL A 189 -11.42 19.30 -5.19
CA VAL A 189 -10.26 19.17 -4.30
C VAL A 189 -10.70 19.15 -2.84
N ARG A 190 -11.67 19.99 -2.46
CA ARG A 190 -12.24 20.01 -1.10
C ARG A 190 -12.93 18.68 -0.77
N LEU A 191 -13.71 18.15 -1.71
CA LEU A 191 -14.37 16.84 -1.54
C LEU A 191 -13.34 15.71 -1.40
N LEU A 192 -12.32 15.70 -2.25
CA LEU A 192 -11.24 14.71 -2.19
C LEU A 192 -10.47 14.77 -0.86
N LEU A 193 -10.22 15.97 -0.32
CA LEU A 193 -9.63 16.17 1.01
C LEU A 193 -10.51 15.62 2.13
N GLN A 194 -11.83 15.85 2.07
CA GLN A 194 -12.78 15.29 3.04
C GLN A 194 -12.79 13.77 3.00
N ILE A 195 -12.76 13.18 1.80
CA ILE A 195 -12.67 11.73 1.61
C ILE A 195 -11.34 11.18 2.17
N ALA A 196 -10.22 11.86 1.91
CA ALA A 196 -8.91 11.45 2.43
C ALA A 196 -8.85 11.49 3.96
N GLU A 197 -9.42 12.52 4.59
CA GLU A 197 -9.47 12.63 6.06
C GLU A 197 -10.42 11.60 6.67
N ALA A 198 -11.59 11.36 6.06
CA ALA A 198 -12.50 10.29 6.46
C ALA A 198 -11.80 8.92 6.39
N ALA A 199 -11.11 8.63 5.28
CA ALA A 199 -10.34 7.41 5.11
C ALA A 199 -9.27 7.27 6.19
N LYS A 200 -8.49 8.32 6.44
CA LYS A 200 -7.47 8.32 7.49
C LYS A 200 -8.08 8.01 8.86
N ARG A 201 -9.21 8.65 9.20
CA ARG A 201 -9.91 8.43 10.47
C ARG A 201 -10.39 6.98 10.60
N THR A 202 -11.13 6.47 9.61
CA THR A 202 -11.68 5.11 9.62
C THR A 202 -10.58 4.05 9.75
N PHE A 203 -9.46 4.21 9.04
CA PHE A 203 -8.34 3.27 9.15
C PHE A 203 -7.64 3.36 10.51
N GLN A 204 -7.44 4.56 11.06
CA GLN A 204 -6.84 4.74 12.39
C GLN A 204 -7.73 4.20 13.52
N GLU A 205 -9.06 4.29 13.39
CA GLU A 205 -10.03 3.70 14.33
C GLU A 205 -9.94 2.17 14.36
N LYS A 206 -9.55 1.53 13.24
CA LYS A 206 -9.21 0.10 13.15
C LYS A 206 -7.81 -0.26 13.66
N GLY A 207 -7.10 0.70 14.26
CA GLY A 207 -5.75 0.50 14.80
C GLY A 207 -4.63 0.49 13.76
N ILE A 208 -4.92 0.87 12.50
CA ILE A 208 -3.94 0.88 11.42
C ILE A 208 -3.11 2.16 11.47
N LEU A 209 -1.79 2.02 11.28
CA LEU A 209 -0.90 3.17 11.09
C LEU A 209 -1.11 3.75 9.68
N ALA A 210 -2.00 4.73 9.57
CA ALA A 210 -2.35 5.38 8.30
C ALA A 210 -2.07 6.89 8.30
N GLY A 211 -1.70 7.40 7.13
CA GLY A 211 -1.42 8.81 6.85
C GLY A 211 0.02 9.23 7.08
N GLU A 212 0.36 10.39 6.52
CA GLU A 212 1.67 11.03 6.68
C GLU A 212 1.55 12.33 7.48
N SER A 213 2.70 12.87 7.93
CA SER A 213 2.76 14.20 8.55
C SER A 213 2.65 15.34 7.55
N ARG A 214 2.90 15.06 6.25
CA ARG A 214 2.85 16.05 5.18
C ARG A 214 1.41 16.31 4.77
N SER A 215 1.14 17.52 4.29
CA SER A 215 -0.16 17.89 3.74
C SER A 215 -0.48 17.02 2.52
N PHE A 216 -1.72 16.51 2.46
CA PHE A 216 -2.20 15.77 1.30
C PHE A 216 -2.20 16.67 0.06
N LYS A 217 -1.44 16.29 -0.96
CA LYS A 217 -1.41 16.98 -2.25
C LYS A 217 -1.72 15.96 -3.35
N PRO A 218 -2.97 15.90 -3.85
CA PRO A 218 -3.36 14.93 -4.87
C PRO A 218 -2.61 15.20 -6.17
N HIS A 219 -2.03 14.16 -6.76
CA HIS A 219 -1.22 14.26 -7.97
C HIS A 219 -1.23 12.94 -8.73
N LEU A 220 -1.07 13.01 -10.06
CA LEU A 220 -1.02 11.84 -10.93
C LEU A 220 0.39 11.64 -11.47
N THR A 221 1.14 10.72 -10.86
CA THR A 221 2.57 10.54 -11.17
C THR A 221 2.78 9.84 -12.51
N PHE A 222 3.64 10.40 -13.37
CA PHE A 222 4.04 9.76 -14.63
C PHE A 222 5.51 9.33 -14.66
N MET A 223 6.37 9.86 -13.77
CA MET A 223 7.77 9.41 -13.68
C MET A 223 8.37 9.62 -12.29
N LYS A 224 9.34 8.77 -11.92
CA LYS A 224 10.11 8.86 -10.67
C LYS A 224 11.57 8.48 -10.89
N LEU A 225 12.50 9.39 -10.57
CA LEU A 225 13.93 9.12 -10.64
C LEU A 225 14.41 8.09 -9.59
N SER A 226 13.65 7.89 -8.51
CA SER A 226 13.94 6.85 -7.51
C SER A 226 13.89 5.43 -8.08
N LYS A 227 13.18 5.21 -9.20
CA LYS A 227 13.13 3.92 -9.89
C LYS A 227 14.45 3.53 -10.55
N VAL A 228 15.34 4.51 -10.76
CA VAL A 228 16.56 4.38 -11.54
C VAL A 228 17.73 5.04 -10.81
N PRO A 229 18.09 4.56 -9.60
CA PRO A 229 19.05 5.24 -8.73
C PRO A 229 20.44 5.40 -9.36
N TRP A 230 20.83 4.55 -10.32
CA TRP A 230 22.10 4.67 -11.03
C TRP A 230 22.18 5.91 -11.92
N LEU A 231 21.05 6.47 -12.38
CA LEU A 231 21.05 7.68 -13.23
C LEU A 231 21.70 8.87 -12.53
N ARG A 232 21.57 8.96 -11.20
CA ARG A 232 22.26 9.99 -10.41
C ARG A 232 23.78 9.91 -10.54
N LYS A 233 24.33 8.71 -10.69
CA LYS A 233 25.78 8.49 -10.91
C LYS A 233 26.21 8.84 -12.34
N LYS A 234 25.27 8.82 -13.30
CA LYS A 234 25.48 9.22 -14.70
C LYS A 234 25.23 10.70 -14.99
N GLY A 235 24.97 11.51 -13.96
CA GLY A 235 24.79 12.96 -14.10
C GLY A 235 23.33 13.42 -14.09
N VAL A 236 22.36 12.52 -14.30
CA VAL A 236 20.93 12.85 -14.26
C VAL A 236 20.45 12.87 -12.80
N LYS A 237 20.59 14.05 -12.17
CA LYS A 237 20.22 14.24 -10.76
C LYS A 237 18.80 14.74 -10.58
N LYS A 238 18.25 15.47 -11.55
CA LYS A 238 16.96 16.17 -11.49
C LYS A 238 16.21 16.01 -12.81
N ILE A 239 14.90 16.12 -12.77
CA ILE A 239 14.06 16.24 -13.97
C ILE A 239 14.14 17.70 -14.43
N ASP A 240 14.67 17.90 -15.63
CA ASP A 240 14.76 19.22 -16.26
C ASP A 240 13.35 19.71 -16.68
N PRO A 241 12.94 20.93 -16.30
CA PRO A 241 11.68 21.51 -16.76
C PRO A 241 11.52 21.60 -18.27
N GLU A 242 12.61 21.74 -19.03
CA GLU A 242 12.59 21.81 -20.49
C GLU A 242 11.94 20.55 -21.10
N PHE A 243 12.11 19.39 -20.46
CA PHE A 243 11.57 18.13 -20.97
C PHE A 243 10.04 18.10 -21.10
N TYR A 244 9.33 18.86 -20.26
CA TYR A 244 7.86 18.88 -20.23
C TYR A 244 7.27 20.27 -20.48
N GLU A 245 8.07 21.22 -20.99
CA GLU A 245 7.65 22.61 -21.23
C GLU A 245 6.39 22.68 -22.12
N LYS A 246 6.31 21.85 -23.16
CA LYS A 246 5.16 21.78 -24.08
C LYS A 246 3.85 21.32 -23.41
N PHE A 247 3.93 20.80 -22.19
CA PHE A 247 2.80 20.19 -21.47
C PHE A 247 2.40 20.96 -20.20
N ILE A 248 3.04 22.10 -19.88
CA ILE A 248 2.79 22.87 -18.64
C ILE A 248 1.35 23.34 -18.47
N SER A 249 0.63 23.53 -19.57
CA SER A 249 -0.79 23.94 -19.65
C SER A 249 -1.64 22.95 -20.46
N HIS A 250 -1.14 21.74 -20.70
CA HIS A 250 -1.87 20.74 -21.45
C HIS A 250 -3.03 20.16 -20.62
N ARG A 251 -4.22 20.10 -21.21
CA ARG A 251 -5.38 19.43 -20.62
C ARG A 251 -5.33 17.94 -20.94
N PHE A 252 -5.18 17.12 -19.90
CA PHE A 252 -5.10 15.67 -20.04
C PHE A 252 -6.48 15.00 -20.03
N GLY A 253 -7.48 15.67 -19.45
CA GLY A 253 -8.86 15.18 -19.38
C GLY A 253 -9.39 15.16 -17.94
N GLU A 254 -10.52 14.46 -17.76
CA GLU A 254 -11.23 14.39 -16.48
C GLU A 254 -11.48 12.93 -16.08
N GLU A 255 -11.16 12.60 -14.83
CA GLU A 255 -11.43 11.27 -14.26
C GLU A 255 -12.65 11.36 -13.34
N VAL A 256 -13.70 10.61 -13.64
CA VAL A 256 -14.83 10.46 -12.73
C VAL A 256 -14.52 9.33 -11.74
N VAL A 257 -14.55 9.62 -10.43
CA VAL A 257 -14.18 8.65 -9.39
C VAL A 257 -15.30 7.62 -9.23
N HIS A 258 -15.05 6.41 -9.73
CA HIS A 258 -15.98 5.28 -9.62
C HIS A 258 -15.56 4.24 -8.59
N ARG A 259 -14.28 4.16 -8.23
CA ARG A 259 -13.77 3.10 -7.37
C ARG A 259 -12.60 3.56 -6.52
N ILE A 260 -12.50 3.03 -5.30
CA ILE A 260 -11.31 3.14 -4.44
C ILE A 260 -10.81 1.74 -4.15
N ASP A 261 -9.52 1.52 -4.38
CA ASP A 261 -8.85 0.23 -4.21
C ASP A 261 -7.89 0.26 -3.02
N LEU A 262 -7.88 -0.79 -2.20
CA LEU A 262 -6.80 -1.05 -1.25
C LEU A 262 -5.71 -1.84 -1.96
N CYS A 263 -4.59 -1.17 -2.26
CA CYS A 263 -3.50 -1.71 -3.05
C CYS A 263 -2.25 -2.02 -2.21
N SER A 264 -1.57 -3.11 -2.55
CA SER A 264 -0.23 -3.40 -2.05
C SER A 264 0.83 -2.70 -2.91
N MET A 265 1.82 -2.08 -2.26
CA MET A 265 2.99 -1.50 -2.94
C MET A 265 3.98 -2.57 -3.40
N LEU A 266 4.05 -3.70 -2.68
CA LEU A 266 5.16 -4.65 -2.78
C LEU A 266 4.80 -5.96 -3.48
N LYS A 267 3.51 -6.36 -3.43
CA LYS A 267 3.04 -7.58 -4.11
C LYS A 267 3.11 -7.43 -5.64
N LYS A 268 3.24 -8.57 -6.32
CA LYS A 268 3.27 -8.63 -7.79
C LYS A 268 2.03 -7.94 -8.39
N LYS A 269 2.28 -7.04 -9.34
CA LYS A 269 1.24 -6.36 -10.12
C LYS A 269 0.36 -7.36 -10.87
N GLN A 270 -0.86 -6.95 -11.16
CA GLN A 270 -1.81 -7.68 -11.99
C GLN A 270 -1.33 -7.78 -13.44
N SER A 271 -1.94 -8.66 -14.24
CA SER A 271 -1.59 -8.85 -15.66
C SER A 271 -1.77 -7.59 -16.51
N ASN A 272 -2.69 -6.70 -16.13
CA ASN A 272 -2.91 -5.41 -16.78
C ASN A 272 -1.91 -4.31 -16.34
N GLY A 273 -0.97 -4.63 -15.44
CA GLY A 273 0.03 -3.69 -14.91
C GLY A 273 -0.44 -2.85 -13.71
N TYR A 274 -1.69 -3.00 -13.26
CA TYR A 274 -2.17 -2.32 -12.05
C TYR A 274 -1.68 -3.01 -10.78
N TYR A 275 -1.72 -2.29 -9.66
CA TYR A 275 -1.27 -2.81 -8.36
C TYR A 275 -2.10 -4.02 -7.92
N HIS A 276 -1.50 -4.91 -7.13
CA HIS A 276 -2.25 -5.96 -6.45
C HIS A 276 -3.31 -5.32 -5.54
N CYS A 277 -4.56 -5.71 -5.68
CA CYS A 277 -5.68 -5.18 -4.91
C CYS A 277 -6.18 -6.22 -3.92
N GLU A 278 -6.20 -5.88 -2.64
CA GLU A 278 -6.79 -6.71 -1.58
C GLU A 278 -8.32 -6.63 -1.64
N SER A 279 -8.85 -5.41 -1.82
CA SER A 279 -10.27 -5.12 -1.91
C SER A 279 -10.52 -3.79 -2.63
N SER A 280 -11.77 -3.56 -2.99
CA SER A 280 -12.24 -2.36 -3.68
C SER A 280 -13.65 -2.00 -3.20
N ILE A 281 -13.98 -0.71 -3.24
CA ILE A 281 -15.35 -0.20 -3.12
C ILE A 281 -15.72 0.60 -4.37
N VAL A 282 -16.95 0.41 -4.86
CA VAL A 282 -17.52 1.19 -5.97
C VAL A 282 -18.36 2.33 -5.39
N ILE A 283 -18.25 3.50 -6.02
CA ILE A 283 -18.90 4.77 -5.67
C ILE A 283 -19.79 5.18 -6.83
N GLY A 284 -21.00 5.66 -6.55
CA GLY A 284 -21.88 6.25 -7.57
C GLY A 284 -22.98 5.33 -8.11
N ASP A 285 -23.06 4.06 -7.66
CA ASP A 285 -24.17 3.17 -8.01
C ASP A 285 -25.45 3.57 -7.26
N LYS A 286 -26.08 4.64 -7.73
CA LYS A 286 -27.50 4.91 -7.52
C LYS A 286 -28.32 4.21 -8.59
N ASN A 287 -28.23 2.88 -8.62
CA ASN A 287 -29.37 2.06 -8.95
C ASN A 287 -29.39 0.97 -7.90
N GLY A 288 -30.51 0.83 -7.18
CA GLY A 288 -30.80 -0.37 -6.40
C GLY A 288 -31.01 -1.59 -7.32
N GLY A 289 -30.07 -1.85 -8.23
CA GLY A 289 -29.89 -3.17 -8.79
C GLY A 289 -29.31 -4.04 -7.70
N GLU A 290 -29.86 -5.24 -7.54
CA GLU A 290 -29.19 -6.26 -6.75
C GLU A 290 -27.71 -6.31 -7.15
N PRO A 291 -26.77 -6.35 -6.19
CA PRO A 291 -25.39 -6.68 -6.50
C PRO A 291 -25.41 -7.93 -7.38
N ASP A 292 -24.68 -7.91 -8.50
CA ASP A 292 -24.71 -9.04 -9.42
C ASP A 292 -24.34 -10.33 -8.66
N ASP A 293 -24.84 -11.47 -9.11
CA ASP A 293 -24.60 -12.74 -8.42
C ASP A 293 -23.10 -13.03 -8.21
N ALA A 294 -22.22 -12.54 -9.07
CA ALA A 294 -20.78 -12.69 -8.92
C ALA A 294 -20.20 -11.77 -7.83
N GLU A 295 -20.71 -10.55 -7.67
CA GLU A 295 -20.38 -9.67 -6.55
C GLU A 295 -20.88 -10.25 -5.22
N LEU A 296 -22.12 -10.76 -5.17
CA LEU A 296 -22.66 -11.44 -3.99
C LEU A 296 -21.86 -12.68 -3.61
N VAL A 297 -21.45 -13.49 -4.60
CA VAL A 297 -20.60 -14.66 -4.37
C VAL A 297 -19.21 -14.24 -3.88
N ARG A 298 -18.63 -13.17 -4.42
CA ARG A 298 -17.33 -12.64 -3.95
C ARG A 298 -17.44 -12.08 -2.53
N LEU A 299 -18.50 -11.34 -2.22
CA LEU A 299 -18.76 -10.78 -0.90
C LEU A 299 -19.00 -11.89 0.13
N SER A 300 -19.88 -12.84 -0.16
CA SER A 300 -20.16 -13.97 0.74
C SER A 300 -18.92 -14.83 0.98
N LYS A 301 -18.14 -15.14 -0.06
CA LYS A 301 -16.87 -15.85 0.08
C LYS A 301 -15.91 -15.09 1.00
N ARG A 302 -15.71 -13.79 0.78
CA ARG A 302 -14.84 -12.95 1.62
C ARG A 302 -15.33 -12.87 3.07
N LEU A 303 -16.64 -12.73 3.29
CA LEU A 303 -17.23 -12.71 4.64
C LEU A 303 -16.98 -14.02 5.39
N VAL A 304 -17.12 -15.16 4.71
CA VAL A 304 -16.83 -16.48 5.29
C VAL A 304 -15.34 -16.62 5.58
N GLU A 305 -14.46 -16.29 4.63
CA GLU A 305 -13.01 -16.35 4.83
C GLU A 305 -12.58 -15.48 6.02
N ASN A 306 -13.12 -14.26 6.12
CA ASN A 306 -12.86 -13.33 7.21
C ASN A 306 -13.35 -13.85 8.56
N ALA A 307 -14.56 -14.42 8.62
CA ALA A 307 -15.10 -15.01 9.85
C ALA A 307 -14.26 -16.21 10.30
N VAL A 308 -13.83 -17.06 9.37
CA VAL A 308 -12.96 -18.21 9.66
C VAL A 308 -11.61 -17.73 10.20
N LEU A 309 -10.98 -16.74 9.56
CA LEU A 309 -9.71 -16.19 10.03
C LEU A 309 -9.82 -15.58 11.43
N LYS A 310 -10.88 -14.79 11.69
CA LYS A 310 -11.16 -14.24 13.03
C LYS A 310 -11.34 -15.35 14.07
N ALA A 311 -12.07 -16.41 13.74
CA ALA A 311 -12.27 -17.55 14.64
C ALA A 311 -10.96 -18.31 14.92
N VAL A 312 -10.13 -18.52 13.89
CA VAL A 312 -8.81 -19.16 14.05
C VAL A 312 -7.88 -18.31 14.91
N GLN A 313 -7.87 -16.99 14.69
CA GLN A 313 -7.04 -16.08 15.47
C GLN A 313 -7.49 -16.05 16.93
N GLN A 314 -8.79 -15.99 17.19
CA GLN A 314 -9.34 -16.09 18.54
C GLN A 314 -8.95 -17.41 19.23
N TYR A 315 -9.05 -18.54 18.51
CA TYR A 315 -8.63 -19.84 19.04
C TYR A 315 -7.14 -19.88 19.39
N LEU A 316 -6.28 -19.30 18.56
CA LEU A 316 -4.83 -19.21 18.82
C LEU A 316 -4.54 -18.35 20.06
N GLU A 317 -5.24 -17.22 20.23
CA GLU A 317 -5.10 -16.36 21.41
C GLU A 317 -5.56 -17.06 22.70
N GLU A 318 -6.67 -17.79 22.66
CA GLU A 318 -7.21 -18.53 23.81
C GLU A 318 -6.33 -19.73 24.21
N THR A 319 -5.75 -20.43 23.23
CA THR A 319 -4.89 -21.61 23.48
C THR A 319 -3.47 -21.24 23.91
N GLN A 320 -2.91 -20.12 23.45
CA GLN A 320 -1.61 -19.64 23.91
C GLN A 320 -1.66 -18.96 25.28
N ASN A 321 -2.74 -18.26 25.62
CA ASN A 321 -2.89 -17.63 26.95
C ASN A 321 -3.13 -18.64 28.08
N LYS A 322 -3.63 -19.85 27.79
CA LYS A 322 -3.76 -20.93 28.78
C LYS A 322 -2.43 -21.60 29.19
N ASN A 323 -1.33 -21.31 28.50
CA ASN A 323 -0.02 -21.92 28.77
C ASN A 323 0.92 -21.08 29.66
N LYS A 324 0.41 -20.03 30.35
CA LYS A 324 1.14 -19.40 31.47
C LYS A 324 0.64 -19.97 32.80
N PRO A 325 1.46 -20.74 33.54
CA PRO A 325 1.09 -21.22 34.87
C PRO A 325 1.31 -20.13 35.94
N GLY A 326 0.31 -19.95 36.80
CA GLY A 326 0.34 -19.14 38.03
C GLY A 326 -0.95 -18.31 38.15
N ASP A 327 -1.78 -18.40 39.19
CA ASP A 327 -1.64 -18.96 40.53
C ASP A 327 -3.06 -19.28 41.05
N GLY A 328 -3.16 -20.22 41.99
CA GLY A 328 -4.38 -20.95 42.31
C GLY A 328 -5.45 -20.20 43.14
N SER A 329 -6.67 -20.73 43.09
CA SER A 329 -7.56 -20.77 44.25
C SER A 329 -8.54 -21.93 44.09
N SER A 330 -8.38 -22.91 44.95
CA SER A 330 -9.19 -24.11 45.13
C SER A 330 -10.47 -23.83 45.92
N VAL A 331 -11.63 -24.26 45.40
CA VAL A 331 -12.79 -24.70 46.21
C VAL A 331 -13.53 -25.76 45.39
N LYS A 332 -13.18 -27.04 45.58
CA LYS A 332 -13.96 -28.08 46.29
C LYS A 332 -15.34 -28.40 45.68
N THR A 333 -15.34 -29.53 44.99
CA THR A 333 -16.48 -30.38 44.63
C THR A 333 -17.03 -31.09 45.87
N GLU A 334 -18.35 -31.15 46.03
CA GLU A 334 -19.04 -32.23 46.74
C GLU A 334 -20.23 -32.67 45.88
N GLU A 335 -20.12 -33.89 45.35
CA GLU A 335 -21.25 -34.70 44.87
C GLU A 335 -21.88 -35.42 46.07
N ALA A 336 -23.20 -35.54 46.06
CA ALA A 336 -23.90 -36.59 46.79
C ALA A 336 -25.08 -37.10 45.93
N ASP A 337 -24.85 -38.26 45.31
CA ASP A 337 -25.85 -39.19 44.80
C ASP A 337 -26.89 -39.57 45.87
N ARG A 338 -28.14 -39.84 45.43
CA ARG A 338 -28.86 -41.11 45.68
C ARG A 338 -30.30 -41.14 45.14
N ASN A 339 -30.50 -42.05 44.20
CA ASN A 339 -31.63 -42.97 43.96
C ASN A 339 -32.98 -42.76 44.67
N GLY A 340 -34.01 -42.55 43.85
CA GLY A 340 -35.16 -43.45 43.64
C GLY A 340 -36.04 -43.88 44.83
N THR A 341 -37.32 -43.46 44.82
CA THR A 341 -38.48 -44.36 45.02
C THR A 341 -39.79 -43.67 44.62
N ASP A 342 -40.61 -44.41 43.87
CA ASP A 342 -42.02 -44.14 43.62
C ASP A 342 -42.83 -43.94 44.90
N SER A 343 -43.80 -43.03 44.89
CA SER A 343 -45.12 -43.28 45.48
C SER A 343 -46.15 -42.30 44.93
N ASP A 344 -47.12 -42.87 44.21
CA ASP A 344 -48.47 -42.35 44.06
C ASP A 344 -49.04 -41.90 45.41
N ASN A 345 -49.69 -40.72 45.45
CA ASN A 345 -51.14 -40.66 45.71
C ASN A 345 -51.72 -39.24 45.79
N ASN A 346 -52.87 -39.14 45.13
CA ASN A 346 -54.10 -38.43 45.48
C ASN A 346 -54.26 -36.91 45.25
N LYS A 347 -55.25 -36.66 44.37
CA LYS A 347 -56.47 -35.85 44.56
C LYS A 347 -56.28 -34.44 45.11
N LYS A 348 -56.74 -33.42 44.38
CA LYS A 348 -58.16 -33.26 44.03
C LYS A 348 -58.33 -32.25 42.91
#